data_AF-A0A518GAZ4-F1
#
_entry.id   AF-A0A518GAZ4-F1
#
_cell.length_a   1.000
_cell.length_b   1.000
_cell.length_c   1.000
_cell.angle_alpha   90.00
_cell.angle_beta   90.00
_cell.angle_gamma   90.00
#
_symmetry.space_group_name_H-M   'P 1'
#
loop_
_entity.id
_entity.type
_entity.pdbx_description
1 polymer ?
#
loop_
_entity_poly.entity_id
_entity_poly.type
_entity_poly.pdbx_seq_one_letter_code
_entity_poly.pdbx_strand_id
1 'polypeptide(L)'
;MANKQDECTGRFWEGRFKAQRIVDEAGLLACSMYVDLNPVRAMMADSPDASSHTSAYDRIEADKGRQIESAAFDLQAIPTDKAGEIIRTTPLEELRTQRGEKRRNPTGRKIRRDEWLAPLTMNPDNLSENVEVHTNGYRSSDKGFLNLAWSDYKRLLRWTARQNLAEIAGKVPASLAKRMAELGIDVSMWRELVWNWPKYFGKSGCIGHPDSMKADAEQHGHHHHRGQASVACCFT
;
A
#
# COMPACT_ATOMS: atom_id res chain seq x y z
N MET A 1 -11.00 11.95 -22.42
CA MET A 1 -12.16 12.08 -21.51
C MET A 1 -11.77 12.78 -20.21
N ALA A 2 -10.80 12.29 -19.44
CA ALA A 2 -10.43 12.91 -18.16
C ALA A 2 -9.79 14.32 -18.26
N ASN A 3 -8.78 14.54 -19.12
CA ASN A 3 -8.22 15.90 -19.37
C ASN A 3 -9.28 16.94 -19.77
N LYS A 4 -10.30 16.52 -20.53
CA LYS A 4 -11.39 17.40 -20.97
C LYS A 4 -12.38 17.69 -19.83
N GLN A 5 -12.55 16.75 -18.90
CA GLN A 5 -13.37 16.92 -17.69
C GLN A 5 -12.67 17.80 -16.65
N ASP A 6 -11.33 17.70 -16.55
CA ASP A 6 -10.48 18.48 -15.65
C ASP A 6 -9.96 19.79 -16.29
N GLU A 7 -10.48 20.16 -17.47
CA GLU A 7 -10.09 21.37 -18.24
C GLU A 7 -8.58 21.59 -18.42
N CYS A 8 -7.80 20.52 -18.56
CA CYS A 8 -6.33 20.58 -18.68
C CYS A 8 -5.81 20.04 -20.02
N THR A 9 -4.65 20.56 -20.44
CA THR A 9 -3.92 20.14 -21.64
C THR A 9 -2.65 19.35 -21.25
N GLY A 10 -2.12 18.55 -22.18
CA GLY A 10 -0.94 17.71 -21.94
C GLY A 10 -1.25 16.21 -21.84
N ARG A 11 -0.22 15.37 -21.65
CA ARG A 11 -0.41 13.93 -21.41
C ARG A 11 -1.00 13.77 -20.01
N PHE A 12 -2.20 13.18 -19.90
CA PHE A 12 -2.96 13.03 -18.65
C PHE A 12 -2.15 12.50 -17.46
N TRP A 13 -1.12 11.69 -17.72
CA TRP A 13 -0.26 11.06 -16.72
C TRP A 13 1.11 11.71 -16.51
N GLU A 14 1.55 12.59 -17.41
CA GLU A 14 2.89 13.17 -17.36
C GLU A 14 3.01 14.17 -16.19
N GLY A 15 4.00 13.97 -15.32
CA GLY A 15 4.22 14.79 -14.12
C GLY A 15 3.36 14.47 -12.89
N ARG A 16 2.31 13.63 -13.02
CA ARG A 16 1.42 13.26 -11.89
C ARG A 16 1.92 12.05 -11.08
N PHE A 17 2.69 11.16 -11.71
CA PHE A 17 3.16 9.92 -11.10
C PHE A 17 4.67 9.97 -10.91
N LYS A 18 5.13 9.48 -9.76
CA LYS A 18 6.55 9.38 -9.41
C LYS A 18 6.82 7.96 -8.93
N ALA A 19 7.88 7.35 -9.46
CA ALA A 19 8.43 6.15 -8.88
C ALA A 19 9.45 6.57 -7.81
N GLN A 20 9.21 6.15 -6.57
CA GLN A 20 10.12 6.38 -5.45
C GLN A 20 10.56 5.02 -4.92
N ARG A 21 11.87 4.81 -4.83
CA ARG A 21 12.45 3.58 -4.29
C ARG A 21 12.35 3.62 -2.78
N ILE A 22 11.75 2.60 -2.16
CA ILE A 22 11.80 2.40 -0.71
C ILE A 22 12.98 1.48 -0.42
N VAL A 23 13.92 1.93 0.43
CA VAL A 23 15.21 1.24 0.63
C VAL A 23 15.33 0.54 1.98
N ASP A 24 14.42 0.79 2.91
CA ASP A 24 14.41 0.15 4.23
C ASP A 24 13.00 0.01 4.81
N GLU A 25 12.93 -0.69 5.94
CA GLU A 25 11.69 -0.97 6.65
C GLU A 25 11.06 0.31 7.23
N ALA A 26 11.87 1.27 7.69
CA ALA A 26 11.37 2.53 8.25
C ALA A 26 10.62 3.36 7.19
N GLY A 27 11.20 3.47 5.99
CA GLY A 27 10.56 4.09 4.83
C GLY A 27 9.31 3.34 4.38
N LEU A 28 9.33 1.99 4.43
CA LEU A 28 8.18 1.16 4.09
C LEU A 28 7.02 1.37 5.07
N LEU A 29 7.30 1.35 6.38
CA LEU A 29 6.31 1.61 7.43
C LEU A 29 5.68 3.00 7.27
N ALA A 30 6.50 4.04 7.09
CA ALA A 30 6.04 5.41 6.88
C ALA A 30 5.18 5.52 5.61
N CYS A 31 5.59 4.88 4.51
CA CYS A 31 4.86 4.87 3.24
C CYS A 31 3.49 4.21 3.39
N SER A 32 3.43 3.02 3.98
CA SER A 32 2.17 2.31 4.19
C SER A 32 1.19 3.14 5.03
N MET A 33 1.67 3.74 6.12
CA MET A 33 0.84 4.60 6.98
C MET A 33 0.36 5.86 6.25
N TYR A 34 1.24 6.50 5.47
CA TYR A 34 0.87 7.65 4.65
C TYR A 34 -0.26 7.31 3.68
N VAL A 35 -0.14 6.17 2.99
CA VAL A 35 -1.14 5.70 2.01
C VAL A 35 -2.47 5.41 2.69
N ASP A 36 -2.48 4.62 3.77
CA ASP A 36 -3.71 4.23 4.46
C ASP A 36 -4.39 5.42 5.16
N LEU A 37 -3.64 6.50 5.48
CA LEU A 37 -4.18 7.74 6.04
C LEU A 37 -4.56 8.79 5.00
N ASN A 38 -4.29 8.59 3.71
CA ASN A 38 -4.57 9.61 2.70
C ASN A 38 -6.04 10.06 2.66
N PRO A 39 -7.04 9.17 2.75
CA PRO A 39 -8.44 9.61 2.79
C PRO A 39 -8.78 10.43 4.04
N VAL A 40 -8.15 10.13 5.18
CA VAL A 40 -8.29 10.94 6.41
C VAL A 40 -7.64 12.31 6.23
N ARG A 41 -6.44 12.35 5.65
CA ARG A 41 -5.72 13.60 5.33
C ARG A 41 -6.49 14.48 4.34
N ALA A 42 -7.18 13.86 3.39
CA ALA A 42 -8.03 14.53 2.41
C ALA A 42 -9.42 14.90 2.96
N MET A 43 -9.71 14.64 4.23
CA MET A 43 -11.03 14.82 4.86
C MET A 43 -12.17 14.07 4.14
N MET A 44 -11.84 12.97 3.48
CA MET A 44 -12.81 12.06 2.84
C MET A 44 -13.33 10.98 3.80
N ALA A 45 -12.64 10.79 4.94
CA ALA A 45 -13.05 9.86 6.00
C ALA A 45 -12.57 10.38 7.36
N ASP A 46 -13.34 10.16 8.42
CA ASP A 46 -12.97 10.60 9.78
C ASP A 46 -11.89 9.74 10.43
N SER A 47 -11.69 8.51 9.93
CA SER A 47 -10.75 7.54 10.49
C SER A 47 -10.35 6.49 9.46
N PRO A 48 -9.22 5.77 9.66
CA PRO A 48 -8.85 4.64 8.82
C PRO A 48 -9.93 3.54 8.82
N ASP A 49 -10.67 3.38 9.91
CA ASP A 49 -11.80 2.45 10.03
C ASP A 49 -12.99 2.82 9.12
N ALA A 50 -13.11 4.08 8.69
CA ALA A 50 -14.16 4.56 7.79
C ALA A 50 -13.68 4.72 6.33
N SER A 51 -12.43 4.36 6.04
CA SER A 51 -11.76 4.60 4.77
C SER A 51 -11.87 3.40 3.82
N SER A 52 -13.04 3.19 3.21
CA SER A 52 -13.41 1.97 2.46
C SER A 52 -12.51 1.58 1.28
N HIS A 53 -11.62 2.48 0.85
CA HIS A 53 -10.74 2.32 -0.31
C HIS A 53 -9.26 2.23 0.10
N THR A 54 -8.96 1.63 1.26
CA THR A 54 -7.60 1.45 1.77
C THR A 54 -7.31 0.01 2.18
N SER A 55 -6.04 -0.37 2.15
CA SER A 55 -5.62 -1.72 2.55
C SER A 55 -5.82 -1.95 4.05
N ALA A 56 -5.62 -0.91 4.88
CA ALA A 56 -5.94 -0.94 6.30
C ALA A 56 -7.42 -1.24 6.56
N TYR A 57 -8.34 -0.62 5.82
CA TYR A 57 -9.77 -0.88 5.97
C TYR A 57 -10.11 -2.34 5.70
N ASP A 58 -9.57 -2.91 4.61
CA ASP A 58 -9.81 -4.31 4.26
C ASP A 58 -9.32 -5.27 5.35
N ARG A 59 -8.15 -5.01 5.95
CA ARG A 59 -7.63 -5.76 7.10
C ARG A 59 -8.48 -5.56 8.37
N ILE A 60 -8.91 -4.32 8.64
CA ILE A 60 -9.76 -4.01 9.81
C ILE A 60 -11.11 -4.72 9.73
N GLU A 61 -11.73 -4.75 8.55
CA GLU A 61 -12.99 -5.45 8.34
C GLU A 61 -12.80 -6.98 8.32
N ALA A 62 -11.67 -7.49 7.82
CA ALA A 62 -11.32 -8.89 7.93
C ALA A 62 -11.16 -9.36 9.38
N ASP A 63 -10.56 -8.54 10.27
CA ASP A 63 -10.53 -8.81 11.72
C ASP A 63 -11.94 -8.95 12.32
N LYS A 64 -12.93 -8.24 11.75
CA LYS A 64 -14.34 -8.32 12.15
C LYS A 64 -15.05 -9.54 11.52
N GLY A 65 -14.32 -10.40 10.81
CA GLY A 65 -14.84 -11.57 10.11
C GLY A 65 -15.56 -11.25 8.79
N ARG A 66 -15.39 -10.03 8.24
CA ARG A 66 -16.00 -9.70 6.95
C ARG A 66 -15.32 -10.46 5.81
N GLN A 67 -16.16 -10.88 4.88
CA GLN A 67 -15.77 -11.55 3.65
C GLN A 67 -16.22 -10.75 2.44
N ILE A 68 -15.52 -10.93 1.33
CA ILE A 68 -15.87 -10.37 0.02
C ILE A 68 -15.98 -11.49 -1.00
N GLU A 69 -16.66 -11.20 -2.10
CA GLU A 69 -16.66 -12.05 -3.28
C GLU A 69 -15.26 -12.10 -3.89
N SER A 70 -14.76 -13.31 -4.13
CA SER A 70 -13.45 -13.50 -4.76
C SER A 70 -13.50 -13.04 -6.21
N ALA A 71 -12.68 -12.03 -6.53
CA ALA A 71 -12.40 -11.64 -7.91
C ALA A 71 -11.36 -12.54 -8.58
N ALA A 72 -10.66 -13.40 -7.81
CA ALA A 72 -9.71 -14.34 -8.38
C ALA A 72 -10.46 -15.34 -9.28
N PHE A 73 -10.08 -15.32 -10.55
CA PHE A 73 -10.52 -16.25 -11.57
C PHE A 73 -9.51 -17.40 -11.65
N ASP A 74 -9.99 -18.59 -11.98
CA ASP A 74 -9.11 -19.64 -12.50
C ASP A 74 -8.72 -19.19 -13.93
N LEU A 75 -7.58 -18.51 -14.04
CA LEU A 75 -7.14 -17.84 -15.26
C LEU A 75 -6.75 -18.90 -16.30
N GLN A 76 -7.73 -19.41 -17.06
CA GLN A 76 -7.42 -20.22 -18.24
C GLN A 76 -6.92 -19.29 -19.33
N ALA A 77 -5.61 -19.30 -19.56
CA ALA A 77 -5.00 -18.58 -20.67
C ALA A 77 -5.54 -19.15 -21.99
N ILE A 78 -6.39 -18.38 -22.68
CA ILE A 78 -6.86 -18.72 -24.01
C ILE A 78 -5.82 -18.20 -25.01
N PRO A 79 -5.29 -19.05 -25.90
CA PRO A 79 -4.43 -18.61 -27.00
C PRO A 79 -5.08 -17.48 -27.83
N THR A 80 -4.28 -16.51 -28.25
CA THR A 80 -4.76 -15.28 -28.91
C THR A 80 -5.53 -15.55 -30.20
N ASP A 81 -5.11 -16.56 -30.96
CA ASP A 81 -5.78 -17.05 -32.17
C ASP A 81 -7.19 -17.57 -31.86
N LYS A 82 -7.34 -18.43 -30.85
CA LYS A 82 -8.63 -18.95 -30.40
C LYS A 82 -9.54 -17.84 -29.84
N ALA A 83 -8.98 -16.90 -29.09
CA ALA A 83 -9.73 -15.73 -28.62
C ALA A 83 -10.25 -14.89 -29.79
N GLY A 84 -9.44 -14.71 -30.83
CA GLY A 84 -9.81 -14.02 -32.05
C GLY A 84 -10.89 -14.73 -32.85
N GLU A 85 -10.82 -16.06 -32.97
CA GLU A 85 -11.85 -16.88 -33.60
C GLU A 85 -13.18 -16.75 -32.87
N ILE A 86 -13.20 -16.91 -31.54
CA ILE A 86 -14.41 -16.77 -30.72
C ILE A 86 -15.09 -15.41 -30.94
N ILE A 87 -14.32 -14.32 -31.00
CA ILE A 87 -14.88 -12.98 -31.23
C ILE A 87 -15.50 -12.84 -32.62
N ARG A 88 -14.94 -13.51 -33.63
CA ARG A 88 -15.41 -13.44 -35.03
C ARG A 88 -16.64 -14.31 -35.29
N THR A 89 -16.70 -15.48 -34.65
CA THR A 89 -17.74 -16.48 -34.91
C THR A 89 -18.94 -16.37 -33.98
N THR A 90 -18.75 -15.86 -32.75
CA THR A 90 -19.83 -15.76 -31.77
C THR A 90 -20.73 -14.56 -32.06
N PRO A 91 -22.06 -14.74 -32.19
CA PRO A 91 -23.01 -13.65 -32.34
C PRO A 91 -22.92 -12.60 -31.23
N LEU A 92 -23.15 -11.33 -31.58
CA LEU A 92 -23.02 -10.19 -30.66
C LEU A 92 -23.90 -10.29 -29.40
N GLU A 93 -25.12 -10.81 -29.52
CA GLU A 93 -26.03 -10.97 -28.37
C GLU A 93 -25.55 -12.05 -27.38
N GLU A 94 -24.94 -13.10 -27.90
CA GLU A 94 -24.34 -14.15 -27.08
C GLU A 94 -23.10 -13.63 -26.35
N LEU A 95 -22.26 -12.84 -27.03
CA LEU A 95 -21.12 -12.15 -26.42
C LEU A 95 -21.55 -11.17 -25.32
N ARG A 96 -22.67 -10.45 -25.50
CA ARG A 96 -23.24 -9.56 -24.48
C ARG A 96 -23.68 -10.34 -23.24
N THR A 97 -24.37 -11.46 -23.45
CA THR A 97 -24.83 -12.34 -22.38
C THR A 97 -23.66 -12.93 -21.60
N GLN A 98 -22.68 -13.51 -22.29
CA GLN A 98 -21.46 -14.05 -21.67
C GLN A 98 -20.66 -12.98 -20.89
N ARG A 99 -20.58 -11.75 -21.40
CA ARG A 99 -19.96 -10.63 -20.67
C ARG A 99 -20.74 -10.24 -19.41
N GLY A 100 -22.08 -10.29 -19.47
CA GLY A 100 -22.95 -10.05 -18.32
C GLY A 100 -22.78 -11.12 -17.24
N GLU A 101 -22.67 -12.38 -17.64
CA GLU A 101 -22.40 -13.51 -16.74
C GLU A 101 -21.02 -13.43 -16.11
N LYS A 102 -19.97 -13.10 -16.89
CA LYS A 102 -18.60 -12.88 -16.38
C LYS A 102 -18.50 -11.70 -15.41
N ARG A 103 -19.42 -10.74 -15.44
CA ARG A 103 -19.47 -9.63 -14.48
C ARG A 103 -20.03 -10.06 -13.11
N ARG A 104 -20.77 -11.17 -13.03
CA ARG A 104 -21.17 -11.79 -11.77
C ARG A 104 -19.99 -12.59 -11.24
N ASN A 105 -19.79 -12.66 -9.91
CA ASN A 105 -18.72 -13.46 -9.32
C ASN A 105 -18.77 -14.89 -9.89
N PRO A 106 -17.83 -15.26 -10.78
CA PRO A 106 -17.95 -16.47 -11.57
C PRO A 106 -17.69 -17.73 -10.75
N THR A 107 -17.06 -17.59 -9.57
CA THR A 107 -16.69 -18.71 -8.71
C THR A 107 -17.66 -18.92 -7.55
N GLY A 108 -18.43 -17.89 -7.18
CA GLY A 108 -19.24 -17.85 -5.95
C GLY A 108 -18.43 -17.93 -4.66
N ARG A 109 -17.09 -18.03 -4.74
CA ARG A 109 -16.20 -18.15 -3.57
C ARG A 109 -16.22 -16.85 -2.78
N LYS A 110 -16.31 -16.97 -1.46
CA LYS A 110 -16.12 -15.87 -0.52
C LYS A 110 -14.78 -16.04 0.16
N ILE A 111 -14.01 -14.97 0.22
CA ILE A 111 -12.71 -14.92 0.87
C ILE A 111 -12.73 -13.88 1.98
N ARG A 112 -11.80 -13.98 2.94
CA ARG A 112 -11.57 -12.88 3.86
C ARG A 112 -11.27 -11.61 3.08
N ARG A 113 -11.70 -10.47 3.60
CA ARG A 113 -11.56 -9.20 2.90
C ARG A 113 -10.11 -8.80 2.63
N ASP A 114 -9.17 -9.27 3.45
CA ASP A 114 -7.74 -9.02 3.33
C ASP A 114 -6.97 -10.14 2.62
N GLU A 115 -7.63 -11.22 2.19
CA GLU A 115 -6.96 -12.41 1.65
C GLU A 115 -6.19 -12.13 0.35
N TRP A 116 -6.59 -11.12 -0.41
CA TRP A 116 -5.89 -10.72 -1.64
C TRP A 116 -4.68 -9.82 -1.37
N LEU A 117 -4.50 -9.34 -0.14
CA LEU A 117 -3.37 -8.52 0.26
C LEU A 117 -2.20 -9.40 0.70
N ALA A 118 -0.98 -8.97 0.41
CA ALA A 118 0.21 -9.56 1.04
C ALA A 118 0.06 -9.48 2.57
N PRO A 119 0.50 -10.48 3.35
CA PRO A 119 0.53 -10.38 4.81
C PRO A 119 1.27 -9.11 5.25
N LEU A 120 0.87 -8.49 6.35
CA LEU A 120 1.60 -7.32 6.83
C LEU A 120 2.88 -7.77 7.55
N THR A 121 2.69 -8.66 8.52
CA THR A 121 3.76 -9.19 9.36
C THR A 121 4.57 -10.23 8.61
N MET A 122 5.89 -10.04 8.60
CA MET A 122 6.84 -11.04 8.12
C MET A 122 7.06 -12.12 9.16
N ASN A 123 7.33 -13.33 8.71
CA ASN A 123 7.83 -14.39 9.57
C ASN A 123 9.32 -14.12 9.89
N PRO A 124 9.71 -13.87 11.15
CA PRO A 124 11.09 -13.54 11.51
C PRO A 124 12.06 -14.71 11.28
N ASP A 125 11.55 -15.94 11.30
CA ASP A 125 12.36 -17.14 11.10
C ASP A 125 12.63 -17.41 9.62
N ASN A 126 11.99 -16.65 8.71
CA ASN A 126 12.12 -16.87 7.28
C ASN A 126 13.15 -15.96 6.63
N LEU A 127 14.16 -16.57 5.99
CA LEU A 127 15.22 -15.86 5.28
C LEU A 127 14.67 -15.11 4.06
N SER A 128 15.34 -14.02 3.69
CA SER A 128 14.95 -13.18 2.55
C SER A 128 14.99 -13.93 1.20
N GLU A 129 15.72 -15.03 1.10
CA GLU A 129 15.87 -15.82 -0.14
C GLU A 129 14.76 -16.85 -0.33
N ASN A 130 14.01 -17.18 0.73
CA ASN A 130 12.97 -18.18 0.65
C ASN A 130 11.73 -17.63 -0.04
N VAL A 131 11.20 -18.42 -0.98
CA VAL A 131 9.98 -18.10 -1.71
C VAL A 131 8.78 -18.69 -0.98
N GLU A 132 7.86 -17.83 -0.54
CA GLU A 132 6.57 -18.25 0.01
C GLU A 132 5.47 -17.93 -1.01
N VAL A 133 5.16 -18.88 -1.90
CA VAL A 133 4.09 -18.71 -2.90
C VAL A 133 2.75 -18.99 -2.24
N HIS A 134 1.78 -18.12 -2.50
CA HIS A 134 0.42 -18.33 -2.03
C HIS A 134 -0.31 -19.38 -2.90
N THR A 135 -0.89 -20.40 -2.26
CA THR A 135 -1.46 -21.56 -2.98
C THR A 135 -2.85 -21.32 -3.56
N ASN A 136 -3.63 -20.39 -3.01
CA ASN A 136 -5.03 -20.21 -3.41
C ASN A 136 -5.23 -19.18 -4.53
N GLY A 137 -4.14 -18.61 -5.07
CA GLY A 137 -4.18 -17.71 -6.21
C GLY A 137 -4.72 -16.29 -5.94
N TYR A 138 -4.90 -15.91 -4.68
CA TYR A 138 -5.36 -14.56 -4.29
C TYR A 138 -4.26 -13.49 -4.29
N ARG A 139 -3.00 -13.91 -4.20
CA ARG A 139 -1.80 -13.05 -4.16
C ARG A 139 -0.58 -13.84 -4.63
N SER A 140 0.54 -13.16 -4.86
CA SER A 140 1.77 -13.82 -5.34
C SER A 140 2.61 -14.43 -4.20
N SER A 141 2.55 -13.87 -2.99
CA SER A 141 3.40 -14.32 -1.88
C SER A 141 2.77 -14.14 -0.49
N ASP A 142 3.15 -15.05 0.41
CA ASP A 142 2.75 -15.12 1.83
C ASP A 142 3.80 -14.58 2.80
N LYS A 143 4.92 -14.05 2.28
CA LYS A 143 6.07 -13.62 3.09
C LYS A 143 5.82 -12.44 4.01
N GLY A 144 4.90 -11.57 3.62
CA GLY A 144 4.67 -10.27 4.24
C GLY A 144 5.77 -9.24 3.97
N PHE A 145 5.65 -8.05 4.57
CA PHE A 145 6.51 -6.90 4.22
C PHE A 145 6.98 -6.01 5.37
N LEU A 146 6.49 -6.19 6.61
CA LEU A 146 6.98 -5.49 7.80
C LEU A 146 7.29 -6.48 8.92
N ASN A 147 8.37 -6.26 9.66
CA ASN A 147 8.62 -6.86 10.96
C ASN A 147 7.80 -6.13 12.05
N LEU A 148 6.48 -6.16 11.89
CA LEU A 148 5.52 -5.49 12.77
C LEU A 148 4.24 -6.32 12.83
N ALA A 149 3.75 -6.60 14.04
CA ALA A 149 2.47 -7.27 14.21
C ALA A 149 1.33 -6.41 13.67
N TRP A 150 0.34 -7.03 13.02
CA TRP A 150 -0.85 -6.33 12.55
C TRP A 150 -1.56 -5.54 13.66
N SER A 151 -1.63 -6.09 14.88
CA SER A 151 -2.21 -5.40 16.05
C SER A 151 -1.50 -4.09 16.38
N ASP A 152 -0.16 -4.09 16.31
CA ASP A 152 0.67 -2.92 16.54
C ASP A 152 0.55 -1.91 15.39
N TYR A 153 0.56 -2.37 14.13
CA TYR A 153 0.31 -1.51 12.97
C TYR A 153 -1.04 -0.80 13.08
N LYS A 154 -2.11 -1.55 13.36
CA LYS A 154 -3.47 -1.03 13.53
C LYS A 154 -3.57 -0.03 14.68
N ARG A 155 -2.87 -0.29 15.80
CA ARG A 155 -2.81 0.63 16.95
C ARG A 155 -2.09 1.93 16.59
N LEU A 156 -0.95 1.82 15.91
CA LEU A 156 -0.16 2.98 15.48
C LEU A 156 -0.90 3.80 14.41
N LEU A 157 -1.58 3.15 13.46
CA LEU A 157 -2.41 3.80 12.44
C LEU A 157 -3.54 4.63 13.08
N ARG A 158 -4.31 4.03 13.99
CA ARG A 158 -5.38 4.73 14.72
C ARG A 158 -4.86 5.85 15.61
N TRP A 159 -3.73 5.65 16.27
CA TRP A 159 -3.08 6.69 17.07
C TRP A 159 -2.65 7.87 16.16
N THR A 160 -2.03 7.58 15.01
CA THR A 160 -1.53 8.58 14.05
C THR A 160 -2.68 9.36 13.41
N ALA A 161 -3.80 8.71 13.11
CA ALA A 161 -5.01 9.34 12.60
C ALA A 161 -5.61 10.36 13.57
N ARG A 162 -5.65 10.02 14.88
CA ARG A 162 -6.22 10.89 15.92
C ARG A 162 -5.44 12.18 16.12
N GLN A 163 -4.14 12.20 15.79
CA GLN A 163 -3.31 13.41 15.92
C GLN A 163 -3.69 14.53 14.93
N ASN A 164 -4.64 14.29 14.02
CA ASN A 164 -5.23 15.31 13.15
C ASN A 164 -6.28 16.17 13.87
N LEU A 165 -6.99 15.57 14.83
CA LEU A 165 -8.01 16.26 15.61
C LEU A 165 -7.29 16.98 16.75
N ALA A 166 -7.58 18.25 16.96
CA ALA A 166 -6.88 19.18 17.85
C ALA A 166 -6.88 18.79 19.36
N GLU A 167 -7.30 17.58 19.72
CA GLU A 167 -7.32 17.09 21.09
C GLU A 167 -6.06 16.27 21.41
N ILE A 168 -5.22 16.87 22.25
CA ILE A 168 -4.18 16.28 23.10
C ILE A 168 -3.29 15.25 22.39
N ALA A 169 -2.07 15.69 22.08
CA ALA A 169 -0.93 14.86 21.72
C ALA A 169 -0.64 13.79 22.80
N GLY A 170 -1.38 12.69 22.76
CA GLY A 170 -1.10 11.53 23.59
C GLY A 170 0.23 10.92 23.15
N LYS A 171 1.15 10.63 24.08
CA LYS A 171 2.41 9.96 23.76
C LYS A 171 2.15 8.69 22.95
N VAL A 172 3.01 8.41 21.96
CA VAL A 172 3.02 7.13 21.27
C VAL A 172 3.08 6.02 22.33
N PRO A 173 2.22 4.99 22.26
CA PRO A 173 2.27 3.89 23.21
C PRO A 173 3.69 3.31 23.34
N ALA A 174 4.14 3.04 24.56
CA ALA A 174 5.54 2.68 24.84
C ALA A 174 6.06 1.48 24.01
N SER A 175 5.22 0.47 23.78
CA SER A 175 5.58 -0.68 22.94
C SER A 175 5.87 -0.30 21.48
N LEU A 176 5.09 0.65 20.94
CA LEU A 176 5.26 1.15 19.59
C LEU A 176 6.45 2.10 19.49
N ALA A 177 6.64 2.95 20.50
CA ALA A 177 7.80 3.84 20.59
C ALA A 177 9.12 3.05 20.56
N LYS A 178 9.18 1.92 21.28
CA LYS A 178 10.35 1.03 21.26
C LYS A 178 10.63 0.50 19.85
N ARG A 179 9.61 -0.04 19.16
CA ARG A 179 9.79 -0.60 17.82
C ARG A 179 10.15 0.46 16.78
N MET A 180 9.61 1.66 16.91
CA MET A 180 9.98 2.78 16.03
C MET A 180 11.42 3.23 16.26
N ALA A 181 11.88 3.26 17.51
CA ALA A 181 13.27 3.50 17.84
C ALA A 181 14.19 2.38 17.31
N GLU A 182 13.77 1.11 17.33
CA GLU A 182 14.50 -0.01 16.70
C GLU A 182 14.64 0.17 15.18
N LEU A 183 13.70 0.86 14.53
CA LEU A 183 13.76 1.24 13.11
C LEU A 183 14.51 2.57 12.87
N GLY A 184 15.10 3.19 13.90
CA GLY A 184 15.79 4.47 13.82
C GLY A 184 14.86 5.67 13.61
N ILE A 185 13.55 5.52 13.80
CA ILE A 185 12.58 6.62 13.65
C ILE A 185 12.52 7.42 14.94
N ASP A 186 12.69 8.74 14.85
CA ASP A 186 12.40 9.63 15.97
C ASP A 186 10.89 9.62 16.25
N VAL A 187 10.51 9.05 17.39
CA VAL A 187 9.13 8.90 17.84
C VAL A 187 8.41 10.25 17.92
N SER A 188 9.11 11.34 18.26
CA SER A 188 8.56 12.69 18.34
C SER A 188 8.21 13.25 16.95
N MET A 189 8.96 12.83 15.93
CA MET A 189 8.81 13.29 14.55
C MET A 189 7.91 12.38 13.71
N TRP A 190 7.52 11.22 14.20
CA TRP A 190 6.71 10.25 13.46
C TRP A 190 5.44 10.84 12.84
N ARG A 191 4.65 11.57 13.65
CA ARG A 191 3.44 12.24 13.16
C ARG A 191 3.80 13.18 12.01
N GLU A 192 4.81 14.01 12.23
CA GLU A 192 5.25 15.00 11.25
C GLU A 192 5.72 14.32 9.95
N LEU A 193 6.49 13.24 10.04
CA LEU A 193 6.96 12.43 8.91
C LEU A 193 5.80 11.89 8.06
N VAL A 194 4.79 11.30 8.70
CA VAL A 194 3.64 10.70 8.00
C VAL A 194 2.69 11.77 7.46
N TRP A 195 2.31 12.75 8.27
CA TRP A 195 1.32 13.75 7.88
C TRP A 195 1.85 14.72 6.81
N ASN A 196 3.12 15.09 6.93
CA ASN A 196 3.81 16.01 6.03
C ASN A 196 4.77 15.27 5.07
N TRP A 197 4.42 14.06 4.65
CA TRP A 197 5.18 13.27 3.68
C TRP A 197 5.74 14.07 2.48
N PRO A 198 4.99 14.97 1.80
CA PRO A 198 5.55 15.69 0.65
C PRO A 198 6.72 16.62 1.02
N LYS A 199 6.78 17.11 2.27
CA LYS A 199 7.89 17.93 2.79
C LYS A 199 9.19 17.11 2.85
N TYR A 200 9.09 15.85 3.25
CA TYR A 200 10.24 14.98 3.49
C TYR A 200 10.64 14.17 2.26
N PHE A 201 9.67 13.50 1.64
CA PHE A 201 9.92 12.58 0.53
C PHE A 201 9.43 13.10 -0.82
N GLY A 202 8.61 14.16 -0.89
CA GLY A 202 7.95 14.58 -2.14
C GLY A 202 8.88 15.01 -3.28
N LYS A 203 10.12 15.38 -2.96
CA LYS A 203 11.18 15.75 -3.93
C LYS A 203 12.25 14.67 -4.11
N SER A 204 12.17 13.57 -3.36
CA SER A 204 13.14 12.48 -3.44
C SER A 204 12.71 11.40 -4.40
N GLY A 205 13.67 10.76 -5.07
CA GLY A 205 13.45 9.50 -5.78
C GLY A 205 13.60 8.28 -4.88
N CYS A 206 13.97 8.49 -3.61
CA CYS A 206 14.30 7.44 -2.65
C CYS A 206 13.68 7.75 -1.28
N ILE A 207 13.25 6.72 -0.56
CA ILE A 207 12.52 6.81 0.71
C ILE A 207 13.18 5.84 1.69
N GLY A 208 13.61 6.36 2.83
CA GLY A 208 14.13 5.58 3.93
C GLY A 208 14.87 6.45 4.94
N HIS A 209 15.58 5.80 5.84
CA HIS A 209 16.57 6.39 6.72
C HIS A 209 17.68 7.09 5.88
N PRO A 210 18.23 8.23 6.32
CA PRO A 210 19.26 8.96 5.58
C PRO A 210 20.48 8.11 5.21
N ASP A 211 20.89 7.20 6.10
CA ASP A 211 22.01 6.29 5.85
C ASP A 211 21.67 5.22 4.80
N SER A 212 20.47 4.64 4.83
CA SER A 212 20.00 3.71 3.81
C SER A 212 19.89 4.41 2.46
N MET A 213 19.39 5.65 2.43
CA MET A 213 19.36 6.48 1.23
C MET A 213 20.78 6.77 0.72
N LYS A 214 21.72 7.06 1.61
CA LYS A 214 23.13 7.27 1.24
C LYS A 214 23.73 6.01 0.61
N ALA A 215 23.55 4.86 1.24
CA ALA A 215 24.04 3.58 0.74
C ALA A 215 23.46 3.25 -0.65
N ASP A 216 22.15 3.48 -0.86
CA ASP A 216 21.51 3.31 -2.16
C ASP A 216 22.07 4.30 -3.21
N ALA A 217 22.34 5.55 -2.83
CA ALA A 217 22.97 6.52 -3.73
C ALA A 217 24.38 6.04 -4.16
N GLU A 218 25.20 5.62 -3.20
CA GLU A 218 26.55 5.11 -3.45
C GLU A 218 26.54 3.88 -4.36
N GLN A 219 25.60 2.94 -4.14
CA GLN A 219 25.41 1.75 -4.97
C GLN A 219 25.12 2.08 -6.44
N HIS A 220 24.44 3.21 -6.70
CA HIS A 220 24.07 3.65 -8.04
C HIS A 220 24.99 4.74 -8.62
N GLY A 221 26.17 4.98 -8.01
CA GLY A 221 27.15 5.95 -8.50
C GLY A 221 26.77 7.41 -8.25
N HIS A 222 25.97 7.66 -7.21
CA HIS A 222 25.57 8.99 -6.77
C HIS A 222 26.11 9.30 -5.37
N HIS A 223 26.29 10.59 -5.05
CA HIS A 223 26.77 11.00 -3.72
C HIS A 223 25.64 11.10 -2.69
N HIS A 224 24.42 11.39 -3.13
CA HIS A 224 23.25 11.55 -2.26
C HIS A 224 21.95 11.48 -3.08
N HIS A 225 20.84 11.22 -2.40
CA HIS A 225 19.51 11.47 -2.95
C HIS A 225 19.02 12.87 -2.60
N ARG A 226 18.31 13.52 -3.53
CA ARG A 226 17.62 14.78 -3.23
C ARG A 226 16.65 14.58 -2.06
N GLY A 227 16.67 15.48 -1.07
CA GLY A 227 15.79 15.38 0.11
C GLY A 227 16.32 14.52 1.25
N GLN A 228 17.45 13.82 1.09
CA GLN A 228 18.09 13.03 2.15
C GLN A 228 18.37 13.87 3.42
N ALA A 229 18.91 15.08 3.26
CA ALA A 229 19.13 15.98 4.40
C ALA A 229 17.83 16.49 5.05
N SER A 230 16.76 16.66 4.26
CA SER A 230 15.46 17.13 4.76
C SER A 230 14.81 16.12 5.69
N VAL A 231 14.99 14.82 5.44
CA VAL A 231 14.38 13.77 6.26
C VAL A 231 15.24 13.37 7.47
N ALA A 232 16.51 13.76 7.50
CA ALA A 232 17.41 13.39 8.59
C ALA A 232 16.91 13.79 9.99
N CYS A 233 16.15 14.89 10.10
CA CYS A 233 15.56 15.28 11.38
C CYS A 233 14.45 14.36 11.90
N CYS A 234 13.94 13.43 11.08
CA CYS A 234 12.90 12.48 11.47
C CYS A 234 13.45 11.14 11.96
N PHE A 235 14.77 10.98 11.97
CA PHE A 235 15.47 9.75 12.28
C PHE A 235 16.58 10.02 13.32
N THR A 236 16.91 8.99 14.11
CA THR A 236 17.90 9.04 15.21
C THR A 236 19.05 8.09 14.98
#